data_AF-T0HA72-F1
#
_entry.id   AF-T0HA72-F1
#
_cell.length_a   1.000
_cell.length_b   1.000
_cell.length_c   1.000
_cell.angle_alpha   90.00
_cell.angle_beta   90.00
_cell.angle_gamma   90.00
#
_symmetry.space_group_name_H-M   'P 1'
#
loop_
_entity.id
_entity.type
_entity.pdbx_description
1 polymer ?
#
loop_
_entity_poly.entity_id
_entity_poly.type
_entity_poly.pdbx_seq_one_letter_code
_entity_poly.pdbx_strand_id
1 'polypeptide(L)'
;MTDHELISTACVPAKDGFYISTRVGPSREKIVAAEMDQVLAWRIDTFKVKGDAAPLSTTTPVTIDGSVDTAEFALLRPDGTVEYPDGSSISIGGGARLRLVDDKL
;
A
#
# COMPACT_ATOMS: atom_id res chain seq x y z
N MET A 1 -26.86 -13.99 2.78
CA MET A 1 -25.67 -14.82 2.51
C MET A 1 -24.75 -13.99 1.68
N THR A 2 -23.48 -13.85 2.08
CA THR A 2 -22.47 -13.18 1.25
C THR A 2 -22.28 -13.98 -0.03
N ASP A 3 -22.36 -13.33 -1.20
CA ASP A 3 -22.21 -13.97 -2.53
C ASP A 3 -20.75 -14.34 -2.86
N HIS A 4 -19.87 -14.29 -1.87
CA HIS A 4 -18.44 -14.57 -2.01
C HIS A 4 -17.92 -15.42 -0.85
N GLU A 5 -17.00 -16.33 -1.17
CA GLU A 5 -16.32 -17.23 -0.24
C GLU A 5 -14.81 -17.01 -0.35
N LEU A 6 -14.12 -16.75 0.77
CA LEU A 6 -12.65 -16.71 0.79
C LEU A 6 -12.12 -18.13 0.59
N ILE A 7 -11.37 -18.34 -0.48
CA ILE A 7 -10.84 -19.66 -0.86
C ILE A 7 -9.33 -19.79 -0.72
N SER A 8 -8.60 -18.68 -0.59
CA SER A 8 -7.14 -18.69 -0.39
C SER A 8 -6.66 -17.38 0.23
N THR A 9 -5.66 -17.48 1.10
CA THR A 9 -4.85 -16.35 1.58
C THR A 9 -3.38 -16.69 1.39
N ALA A 10 -2.63 -15.81 0.73
CA ALA A 10 -1.19 -15.93 0.55
C ALA A 10 -0.48 -14.65 1.00
N CYS A 11 0.76 -14.77 1.47
CA CYS A 11 1.62 -13.62 1.76
C CYS A 11 2.86 -13.66 0.88
N VAL A 12 3.09 -12.59 0.11
CA VAL A 12 4.24 -12.45 -0.78
C VAL A 12 5.14 -11.34 -0.24
N PRO A 13 6.45 -11.59 0.01
CA PRO A 13 7.35 -10.53 0.45
C PRO A 13 7.35 -9.35 -0.52
N ALA A 14 7.28 -8.14 0.02
CA ALA A 14 7.36 -6.92 -0.78
C ALA A 14 8.81 -6.67 -1.18
N LYS A 15 9.01 -6.02 -2.34
CA LYS A 15 10.31 -5.43 -2.66
C LYS A 15 10.52 -4.21 -1.77
N ASP A 16 11.77 -3.88 -1.50
CA ASP A 16 12.10 -2.63 -0.80
C ASP A 16 11.61 -1.42 -1.60
N GLY A 17 11.27 -0.34 -0.88
CA GLY A 17 10.85 0.94 -1.48
C GLY A 17 9.35 1.16 -1.58
N PHE A 18 8.52 0.22 -1.10
CA PHE A 18 7.08 0.46 -0.92
C PHE A 18 6.78 0.94 0.49
N TYR A 19 6.01 2.03 0.59
CA TYR A 19 5.58 2.59 1.86
C TYR A 19 4.12 3.03 1.80
N ILE A 20 3.42 3.00 2.93
CA ILE A 20 2.04 3.46 3.03
C ILE A 20 1.84 4.52 4.10
N SER A 21 0.85 5.38 3.92
CA SER A 21 0.36 6.25 4.99
C SER A 21 -1.16 6.17 5.08
N THR A 22 -1.67 5.79 6.25
CA THR A 22 -3.09 5.83 6.59
C THR A 22 -3.53 7.20 7.10
N ARG A 23 -2.59 8.15 7.24
CA ARG A 23 -2.85 9.53 7.69
C ARG A 23 -3.23 10.45 6.52
N VAL A 24 -4.10 9.98 5.64
CA VAL A 24 -4.55 10.78 4.48
C VAL A 24 -5.55 11.83 4.98
N GLY A 25 -5.04 12.97 5.45
CA GLY A 25 -5.87 14.15 5.71
C GLY A 25 -6.38 14.78 4.41
N PRO A 26 -7.38 15.66 4.45
CA PRO A 26 -7.91 16.36 3.26
C PRO A 26 -6.87 17.27 2.57
N SER A 27 -5.75 17.54 3.24
CA SER A 27 -4.62 18.28 2.71
C SER A 27 -3.71 17.32 1.95
N ARG A 28 -3.52 17.56 0.65
CA ARG A 28 -2.44 16.97 -0.17
C ARG A 28 -1.05 17.49 0.27
N GLU A 29 -0.86 17.69 1.56
CA GLU A 29 0.41 18.08 2.13
C GLU A 29 1.45 17.04 1.77
N LYS A 30 2.65 17.55 1.51
CA LYS A 30 3.76 16.84 0.90
C LYS A 30 4.09 15.61 1.73
N ILE A 31 3.60 14.45 1.31
CA ILE A 31 3.86 13.19 2.02
C ILE A 31 5.37 12.96 2.01
N VAL A 32 5.97 12.97 3.19
CA VAL A 32 7.39 12.68 3.38
C VAL A 32 7.48 11.18 3.66
N ALA A 33 8.28 10.44 2.89
CA ALA A 33 8.39 8.98 3.05
C ALA A 33 8.83 8.56 4.47
N ALA A 34 9.51 9.43 5.21
CA ALA A 34 9.90 9.21 6.60
C ALA A 34 8.70 9.10 7.58
N GLU A 35 7.50 9.52 7.16
CA GLU A 35 6.26 9.41 7.92
C GLU A 35 5.34 8.29 7.42
N MET A 36 5.87 7.44 6.52
CA MET A 36 5.16 6.31 5.93
C MET A 36 5.72 4.98 6.47
N ASP A 37 4.85 3.99 6.62
CA ASP A 37 5.21 2.67 7.10
C ASP A 37 5.69 1.80 5.94
N GLN A 38 6.82 1.13 6.09
CA GLN A 38 7.34 0.22 5.07
C GLN A 38 6.40 -0.97 4.88
N VAL A 39 6.07 -1.28 3.61
CA VAL A 39 5.38 -2.52 3.27
C VAL A 39 6.40 -3.66 3.28
N LEU A 40 6.17 -4.65 4.13
CA LEU A 40 7.02 -5.83 4.30
C LEU A 40 6.54 -7.00 3.46
N ALA A 41 5.22 -7.12 3.28
CA ALA A 41 4.59 -8.16 2.48
C ALA A 41 3.25 -7.69 1.90
N TRP A 42 2.75 -8.45 0.94
CA TRP A 42 1.44 -8.32 0.35
C TRP A 42 0.61 -9.53 0.72
N ARG A 43 -0.48 -9.31 1.49
CA ARG A 43 -1.49 -10.33 1.68
C ARG A 43 -2.40 -10.35 0.46
N ILE A 44 -2.59 -11.52 -0.12
CA ILE A 44 -3.45 -11.74 -1.28
C ILE A 44 -4.57 -12.65 -0.82
N ASP A 45 -5.77 -12.09 -0.72
CA ASP A 45 -6.98 -12.82 -0.40
C ASP A 45 -7.76 -13.07 -1.69
N THR A 46 -8.06 -14.35 -1.98
CA THR A 46 -8.76 -14.77 -3.19
C THR A 46 -10.14 -15.29 -2.83
N PHE A 47 -11.16 -14.71 -3.45
CA PHE A 47 -12.56 -14.99 -3.23
C PHE A 47 -13.20 -15.66 -4.44
N LYS A 48 -13.96 -16.72 -4.19
CA LYS A 48 -14.89 -17.28 -5.16
C LYS A 48 -16.20 -16.53 -5.06
N VAL A 49 -16.58 -15.83 -6.13
CA VAL A 49 -17.84 -15.09 -6.23
C VAL A 49 -18.83 -15.91 -7.04
N LYS A 50 -20.07 -16.02 -6.56
CA LYS A 50 -21.11 -16.80 -7.25
C LYS A 50 -21.48 -16.12 -8.58
N GLY A 51 -21.30 -16.84 -9.68
CA GLY A 51 -21.63 -16.37 -11.03
C GLY A 51 -20.45 -15.79 -11.80
N ASP A 52 -19.32 -15.53 -11.13
CA ASP A 52 -18.09 -15.11 -11.80
C ASP A 52 -17.40 -16.30 -12.48
N ALA A 53 -16.85 -16.05 -13.66
CA ALA A 53 -16.10 -17.06 -14.42
C ALA A 53 -14.72 -17.37 -13.80
N ALA A 54 -14.20 -16.48 -12.95
CA ALA A 54 -12.92 -16.62 -12.29
C ALA A 54 -12.95 -16.02 -10.87
N PRO A 55 -12.11 -16.49 -9.93
CA PRO A 55 -11.98 -15.89 -8.61
C PRO A 55 -11.49 -14.43 -8.67
N LEU A 56 -11.97 -13.61 -7.73
CA LEU A 56 -11.50 -12.25 -7.51
C LEU A 56 -10.40 -12.26 -6.46
N SER A 57 -9.35 -11.45 -6.60
CA SER A 57 -8.33 -11.30 -5.55
C SER A 57 -8.18 -9.85 -5.11
N THR A 58 -7.96 -9.65 -3.81
CA THR A 58 -7.61 -8.36 -3.22
C THR A 58 -6.17 -8.42 -2.71
N THR A 59 -5.45 -7.31 -2.81
CA THR A 59 -4.09 -7.18 -2.29
C THR A 59 -4.08 -6.17 -1.16
N THR A 60 -3.56 -6.58 -0.01
CA THR A 60 -3.51 -5.78 1.21
C THR A 60 -2.06 -5.64 1.67
N PRO A 61 -1.55 -4.41 1.88
CA PRO A 61 -0.21 -4.23 2.42
C PRO A 61 -0.12 -4.70 3.87
N VAL A 62 1.01 -5.33 4.19
CA VAL A 62 1.38 -5.75 5.55
C VAL A 62 2.61 -4.97 5.97
N THR A 63 2.51 -4.24 7.08
CA THR A 63 3.60 -3.48 7.70
C THR A 63 4.03 -4.18 9.00
N ILE A 64 4.97 -3.56 9.74
CA ILE A 64 5.39 -4.08 11.05
C ILE A 64 4.26 -4.09 12.08
N ASP A 65 3.29 -3.18 11.93
CA ASP A 65 2.11 -3.07 12.81
C ASP A 65 0.97 -4.02 12.42
N GLY A 66 1.13 -4.77 11.33
CA GLY A 66 0.19 -5.77 10.84
C GLY A 66 -0.40 -5.47 9.47
N SER A 67 -1.50 -6.15 9.14
CA SER A 67 -2.22 -5.92 7.88
C SER A 67 -3.00 -4.61 7.94
N VAL A 68 -2.89 -3.80 6.89
CA VAL A 68 -3.69 -2.58 6.76
C VAL A 68 -4.94 -2.90 5.97
N ASP A 69 -5.94 -3.42 6.67
CA ASP A 69 -7.22 -3.91 6.10
C ASP A 69 -8.18 -2.77 5.67
N THR A 70 -7.66 -1.59 5.40
CA THR A 70 -8.40 -0.43 4.87
C THR A 70 -7.93 -0.10 3.46
N ALA A 71 -8.83 0.43 2.62
CA ALA A 71 -8.48 1.01 1.33
C ALA A 71 -8.04 2.49 1.44
N GLU A 72 -8.15 3.09 2.63
CA GLU A 72 -7.84 4.50 2.89
C GLU A 72 -6.37 4.69 3.26
N PHE A 73 -5.46 4.41 2.32
CA PHE A 73 -4.04 4.74 2.45
C PHE A 73 -3.48 5.33 1.17
N ALA A 74 -2.48 6.20 1.31
CA ALA A 74 -1.60 6.56 0.20
C ALA A 74 -0.47 5.55 0.08
N LEU A 75 -0.14 5.11 -1.13
CA LEU A 75 0.94 4.18 -1.45
C LEU A 75 2.09 4.90 -2.16
N LEU A 76 3.26 4.94 -1.56
CA LEU A 76 4.50 5.31 -2.24
C LEU A 76 5.12 4.05 -2.87
N ARG A 77 5.41 4.15 -4.17
CA ARG A 77 6.07 3.12 -4.97
C ARG A 77 7.58 3.36 -5.07
N PRO A 78 8.39 2.32 -5.37
CA PRO A 78 9.83 2.46 -5.54
C PRO A 78 10.27 3.43 -6.64
N ASP A 79 9.41 3.70 -7.62
CA ASP A 79 9.65 4.66 -8.71
C ASP A 79 9.38 6.13 -8.31
N GLY A 80 8.94 6.38 -7.07
CA GLY A 80 8.61 7.69 -6.55
C GLY A 80 7.17 8.14 -6.85
N THR A 81 6.34 7.26 -7.42
CA THR A 81 4.91 7.53 -7.58
C THR A 81 4.18 7.35 -6.27
N VAL A 82 3.35 8.34 -5.91
CA VAL A 82 2.40 8.25 -4.81
C VAL A 82 1.01 8.04 -5.38
N GLU A 83 0.33 6.98 -4.97
CA GLU A 83 -1.05 6.68 -5.30
C GLU A 83 -1.94 6.95 -4.09
N TYR A 84 -3.10 7.54 -4.32
CA TYR A 84 -4.06 7.91 -3.29
C TYR A 84 -5.28 6.97 -3.31
N PRO A 85 -6.06 6.92 -2.21
CA PRO A 85 -7.27 6.09 -2.12
C PRO A 85 -8.31 6.37 -3.22
N ASP A 86 -8.35 7.61 -3.71
CA ASP A 86 -9.27 8.04 -4.78
C ASP A 86 -8.81 7.58 -6.19
N GLY A 87 -7.72 6.82 -6.27
CA GLY A 87 -7.11 6.35 -7.51
C GLY A 87 -6.29 7.42 -8.23
N SER A 88 -6.20 8.64 -7.70
CA SER A 88 -5.29 9.64 -8.24
C SER A 88 -3.84 9.30 -7.90
N SER A 89 -2.91 9.77 -8.73
CA SER A 89 -1.48 9.56 -8.48
C SER A 89 -0.66 10.79 -8.86
N ILE A 90 0.47 10.97 -8.17
CA ILE A 90 1.48 11.97 -8.49
C ILE A 90 2.84 11.28 -8.65
N SER A 91 3.61 11.69 -9.64
CA SER A 91 5.00 11.26 -9.79
C SER A 91 5.91 12.31 -9.16
N ILE A 92 6.57 11.95 -8.06
CA ILE A 92 7.62 12.79 -7.50
C ILE A 92 8.88 12.43 -8.29
N GLY A 93 9.13 13.16 -9.39
CA GLY A 93 10.22 12.86 -10.33
C GLY A 93 11.53 12.49 -9.61
N GLY A 94 12.27 11.52 -10.16
CA GLY A 94 13.37 10.73 -9.56
C GLY A 94 14.58 11.47 -8.96
N GLY A 95 14.43 12.71 -8.49
CA GLY A 95 15.36 13.48 -7.68
C GLY A 95 15.01 13.53 -6.19
N ALA A 96 13.92 12.90 -5.72
CA ALA A 96 13.68 12.71 -4.29
C ALA A 96 14.55 11.57 -3.75
N ARG A 97 15.88 11.73 -3.84
CA ARG A 97 16.80 10.99 -2.97
C ARG A 97 16.37 11.29 -1.54
N LEU A 98 15.87 10.27 -0.84
CA LEU A 98 15.75 10.27 0.60
C LEU A 98 17.10 10.70 1.15
N ARG A 99 17.22 11.95 1.60
CA ARG A 99 18.33 12.31 2.47
C ARG A 99 17.99 11.65 3.80
N LEU A 100 18.76 10.61 4.13
CA LEU A 100 18.99 10.27 5.53
C LEU A 100 19.29 11.61 6.22
N VAL A 101 18.47 11.97 7.21
CA VAL A 101 18.83 13.08 8.08
C VAL A 101 20.06 12.55 8.83
N ASP A 102 21.25 12.97 8.42
CA ASP A 102 22.45 12.73 9.22
C ASP A 102 22.20 13.39 10.57
N ASP A 103 21.99 12.54 11.60
CA ASP A 103 22.00 12.93 12.99
C ASP A 103 23.32 13.68 13.25
N LYS A 104 23.21 14.99 13.47
CA LYS A 104 24.35 15.78 13.94
C LYS A 104 24.53 15.52 15.42
N LEU A 105 25.53 14.70 15.74
CA LEU A 105 26.36 14.85 16.94
C LEU A 105 27.13 16.18 16.89
#